data_AF-A0A3M1DJ90-F1
#
_entry.id   AF-A0A3M1DJ90-F1
#
_cell.length_a   1.000
_cell.length_b   1.000
_cell.length_c   1.000
_cell.angle_alpha   90.00
_cell.angle_beta   90.00
_cell.angle_gamma   90.00
#
_symmetry.space_group_name_H-M   'P 1'
#
loop_
_entity.id
_entity.type
_entity.pdbx_description
1 polymer ?
#
loop_
_entity_poly.entity_id
_entity_poly.type
_entity_poly.pdbx_seq_one_letter_code
_entity_poly.pdbx_strand_id
1 'polypeptide(L)'
;MRVLYLFLALLLLSPPFAGAAAFDFSPWGRLLERHLSENRVIHAIPANTLDYQALADEASRTDGDWQTLLRQLAAFDPGTIRDRNERMAFWINVYNIAAVKTILDHWPVDSIRSRSINWLKSPWKTEIITVGGRRYSL
;
A
#
# COMPACT_ATOMS: atom_id res chain seq x y z
N MET A 1 54.91 -35.32 -27.56
CA MET A 1 54.56 -33.98 -27.05
C MET A 1 53.53 -33.34 -27.96
N ARG A 2 52.28 -33.19 -27.51
CA ARG A 2 51.36 -32.07 -27.78
C ARG A 2 50.02 -32.42 -27.14
N VAL A 3 49.77 -31.75 -26.02
CA VAL A 3 48.63 -31.92 -25.12
C VAL A 3 47.39 -31.34 -25.78
N LEU A 4 46.31 -32.13 -25.80
CA LEU A 4 44.98 -31.74 -26.27
C LEU A 4 44.32 -30.89 -25.18
N TYR A 5 44.11 -29.59 -25.43
CA TYR A 5 43.42 -28.71 -24.48
C TYR A 5 41.90 -28.91 -24.60
N LEU A 6 41.33 -29.68 -23.68
CA LEU A 6 39.89 -29.67 -23.40
C LEU A 6 39.58 -28.42 -22.57
N PHE A 7 39.06 -27.39 -23.21
CA PHE A 7 38.45 -26.25 -22.51
C PHE A 7 37.11 -26.70 -21.91
N LEU A 8 37.12 -27.03 -20.62
CA LEU A 8 35.91 -27.24 -19.84
C LEU A 8 35.28 -25.86 -19.55
N ALA A 9 34.29 -25.47 -20.34
CA ALA A 9 33.46 -24.32 -20.04
C ALA A 9 32.53 -24.66 -18.87
N LEU A 10 32.97 -24.34 -17.65
CA LEU A 10 32.12 -24.42 -16.47
C LEU A 10 31.14 -23.23 -16.51
N LEU A 11 30.00 -23.43 -17.18
CA LEU A 11 28.84 -22.55 -17.07
C LEU A 11 28.35 -22.59 -15.62
N LEU A 12 28.78 -21.62 -14.81
CA LEU A 12 28.15 -21.29 -13.55
C LEU A 12 26.73 -20.82 -13.86
N LEU A 13 25.79 -21.77 -13.90
CA LEU A 13 24.36 -21.49 -13.88
C LEU A 13 24.05 -20.91 -12.49
N SER A 14 24.34 -19.63 -12.32
CA SER A 14 23.82 -18.90 -11.16
C SER A 14 22.30 -18.94 -11.30
N PRO A 15 21.55 -19.54 -10.35
CA PRO A 15 20.10 -19.46 -10.42
C PRO A 15 19.74 -17.97 -10.49
N PRO A 16 18.78 -17.58 -11.35
CA PRO A 16 18.31 -16.21 -11.34
C PRO A 16 17.91 -15.89 -9.90
N PHE A 17 18.46 -14.83 -9.34
CA PHE A 17 17.94 -14.26 -8.11
C PHE A 17 16.50 -13.88 -8.44
N ALA A 18 15.56 -14.75 -8.11
CA ALA A 18 14.16 -14.38 -8.01
C ALA A 18 14.08 -13.43 -6.83
N GLY A 19 14.30 -12.15 -7.09
CA GLY A 19 13.92 -11.09 -6.17
C GLY A 19 12.45 -11.29 -5.86
N ALA A 20 12.08 -11.29 -4.58
CA ALA A 20 10.67 -11.27 -4.22
C ALA A 20 10.03 -10.09 -4.96
N ALA A 21 8.97 -10.34 -5.73
CA ALA A 21 8.30 -9.28 -6.46
C ALA A 21 7.78 -8.24 -5.46
N ALA A 22 8.03 -6.97 -5.73
CA ALA A 22 7.49 -5.87 -4.94
C ALA A 22 5.95 -5.95 -4.90
N PHE A 23 5.35 -5.44 -3.82
CA PHE A 23 3.89 -5.39 -3.71
C PHE A 23 3.27 -4.59 -4.86
N ASP A 24 2.21 -5.12 -5.46
CA ASP A 24 1.49 -4.46 -6.55
C ASP A 24 0.53 -3.40 -5.99
N PHE A 25 0.94 -2.13 -6.04
CA PHE A 25 0.09 -0.98 -5.68
C PHE A 25 -0.81 -0.50 -6.83
N SER A 26 -0.92 -1.22 -7.96
CA SER A 26 -1.73 -0.76 -9.11
C SER A 26 -3.19 -0.46 -8.77
N PRO A 27 -3.90 -1.24 -7.92
CA PRO A 27 -5.26 -0.87 -7.50
C PRO A 27 -5.30 0.46 -6.74
N TRP A 28 -4.30 0.72 -5.89
CA TRP A 28 -4.19 1.99 -5.20
C TRP A 28 -3.91 3.15 -6.17
N GLY A 29 -2.99 2.95 -7.12
CA GLY A 29 -2.70 3.94 -8.16
C GLY A 29 -3.95 4.32 -8.96
N ARG A 30 -4.73 3.35 -9.41
CA ARG A 30 -5.98 3.58 -10.13
C ARG A 30 -7.04 4.32 -9.32
N LEU A 31 -7.12 4.06 -8.00
CA LEU A 31 -8.01 4.80 -7.10
C LEU A 31 -7.59 6.27 -7.00
N LEU A 32 -6.28 6.54 -6.86
CA LEU A 32 -5.75 7.89 -6.86
C LEU A 32 -6.00 8.59 -8.19
N GLU A 33 -5.72 7.95 -9.32
CA GLU A 33 -5.97 8.52 -10.66
C GLU A 33 -7.43 8.96 -10.86
N ARG A 34 -8.40 8.18 -10.33
CA ARG A 34 -9.83 8.50 -10.47
C ARG A 34 -10.31 9.58 -9.50
N HIS A 35 -9.78 9.61 -8.27
CA HIS A 35 -10.39 10.34 -7.15
C HIS A 35 -9.50 11.44 -6.55
N LEU A 36 -8.27 11.60 -7.04
CA LEU A 36 -7.35 12.67 -6.63
C LEU A 36 -7.61 13.93 -7.46
N SER A 37 -7.86 15.04 -6.77
CA SER A 37 -7.78 16.38 -7.36
C SER A 37 -6.44 17.01 -6.96
N GLU A 38 -5.64 17.38 -7.95
CA GLU A 38 -4.36 18.03 -7.73
C GLU A 38 -4.50 19.55 -7.57
N ASN A 39 -3.55 20.17 -6.86
CA ASN A 39 -3.38 21.63 -6.76
C ASN A 39 -4.64 22.40 -6.32
N ARG A 40 -5.49 21.79 -5.49
CA ARG A 40 -6.63 22.47 -4.86
C ARG A 40 -6.11 23.39 -3.77
N VAL A 41 -6.67 24.60 -3.66
CA VAL A 41 -6.28 25.55 -2.60
C VAL A 41 -7.25 25.40 -1.43
N ILE A 42 -6.75 24.94 -0.28
CA ILE A 42 -7.49 24.88 0.99
C ILE A 42 -6.83 25.86 1.96
N HIS A 43 -7.58 26.86 2.42
CA HIS A 43 -7.06 27.90 3.34
C HIS A 43 -5.74 28.54 2.85
N ALA A 44 -5.68 28.88 1.55
CA ALA A 44 -4.48 29.42 0.87
C ALA A 44 -3.28 28.46 0.78
N ILE A 45 -3.46 27.17 1.08
CA ILE A 45 -2.42 26.14 0.96
C ILE A 45 -2.76 25.25 -0.25
N PRO A 46 -1.87 25.14 -1.26
CA PRO A 46 -2.05 24.18 -2.34
C PRO A 46 -1.87 22.76 -1.80
N ALA A 47 -2.84 21.90 -2.10
CA ALA A 47 -2.87 20.52 -1.65
C ALA A 47 -3.51 19.62 -2.71
N ASN A 48 -3.09 18.36 -2.72
CA ASN A 48 -3.83 17.31 -3.39
C ASN A 48 -4.92 16.82 -2.44
N THR A 49 -6.12 16.61 -2.96
CA THR A 49 -7.29 16.23 -2.16
C THR A 49 -7.95 15.01 -2.75
N LEU A 50 -8.44 14.10 -1.90
CA LEU A 50 -9.22 12.95 -2.32
C LEU A 50 -10.72 13.25 -2.22
N ASP A 51 -11.49 12.82 -3.22
CA ASP A 51 -12.95 12.77 -3.13
C ASP A 51 -13.37 11.56 -2.27
N TYR A 52 -13.51 11.78 -0.97
CA TYR A 52 -13.89 10.73 -0.03
C TYR A 52 -15.31 10.21 -0.23
N GLN A 53 -16.22 11.01 -0.81
CA GLN A 53 -17.57 10.55 -1.09
C GLN A 53 -17.54 9.52 -2.22
N ALA A 54 -16.93 9.88 -3.36
CA ALA A 54 -16.80 8.96 -4.49
C ALA A 54 -15.98 7.71 -4.13
N LEU A 55 -14.95 7.88 -3.30
CA LEU A 55 -14.13 6.76 -2.81
C LEU A 55 -14.90 5.84 -1.85
N ALA A 56 -15.79 6.38 -1.01
CA ALA A 56 -16.66 5.58 -0.15
C ALA A 56 -17.67 4.76 -0.95
N ASP A 57 -18.27 5.36 -1.98
CA ASP A 57 -19.16 4.65 -2.90
C ASP A 57 -18.43 3.50 -3.61
N GLU A 58 -17.19 3.75 -4.07
CA GLU A 58 -16.35 2.71 -4.66
C GLU A 58 -15.94 1.62 -3.65
N ALA A 59 -15.59 1.99 -2.42
CA ALA A 59 -15.22 1.06 -1.36
C ALA A 59 -16.36 0.11 -0.97
N SER A 60 -17.62 0.52 -1.17
CA SER A 60 -18.81 -0.31 -0.93
C SER A 60 -18.95 -1.47 -1.94
N ARG A 61 -18.28 -1.40 -3.10
CA ARG A 61 -18.32 -2.45 -4.14
C ARG A 61 -17.41 -3.62 -3.75
N THR A 62 -17.93 -4.84 -3.75
CA THR A 62 -17.22 -6.05 -3.29
C THR A 62 -16.06 -6.48 -4.19
N ASP A 63 -16.11 -6.11 -5.47
CA ASP A 63 -15.16 -6.45 -6.53
C ASP A 63 -14.32 -5.25 -7.00
N GLY A 64 -14.40 -4.10 -6.31
CA GLY A 64 -13.66 -2.89 -6.65
C GLY A 64 -12.15 -2.95 -6.33
N ASP A 65 -11.43 -1.93 -6.82
CA ASP A 65 -9.99 -1.78 -6.58
C ASP A 65 -9.67 -1.68 -5.08
N TRP A 66 -10.55 -1.05 -4.29
CA TRP A 66 -10.40 -0.95 -2.84
C TRP A 66 -10.39 -2.32 -2.15
N GLN A 67 -11.38 -3.17 -2.43
CA GLN A 67 -11.45 -4.51 -1.83
C GLN A 67 -10.31 -5.41 -2.33
N THR A 68 -9.92 -5.25 -3.59
CA THR A 68 -8.76 -5.94 -4.15
C THR A 68 -7.47 -5.56 -3.43
N LEU A 69 -7.23 -4.27 -3.22
CA LEU A 69 -6.08 -3.75 -2.48
C LEU A 69 -6.01 -4.32 -1.05
N LEU A 70 -7.12 -4.31 -0.31
CA LEU A 70 -7.16 -4.82 1.06
C LEU A 70 -6.91 -6.33 1.13
N ARG A 71 -7.45 -7.11 0.19
CA ARG A 71 -7.16 -8.56 0.09
C ARG A 71 -5.69 -8.84 -0.23
N GLN A 72 -5.11 -8.09 -1.17
CA GLN A 72 -3.70 -8.21 -1.52
C GLN A 72 -2.80 -7.89 -0.33
N LEU A 73 -3.05 -6.79 0.38
CA LEU A 73 -2.29 -6.42 1.58
C LEU A 73 -2.39 -7.50 2.66
N ALA A 74 -3.59 -8.00 2.93
CA ALA A 74 -3.80 -9.03 3.93
C ALA A 74 -3.03 -10.33 3.64
N ALA A 75 -2.83 -10.66 2.36
CA ALA A 75 -2.11 -11.86 1.92
C ALA A 75 -0.60 -11.66 1.73
N PHE A 76 -0.12 -10.43 1.56
CA PHE A 76 1.28 -10.15 1.27
C PHE A 76 2.16 -10.23 2.51
N ASP A 77 3.25 -11.00 2.45
CA ASP A 77 4.26 -11.05 3.51
C ASP A 77 5.31 -9.93 3.33
N PRO A 78 5.28 -8.86 4.15
CA PRO A 78 6.25 -7.77 4.05
C PRO A 78 7.67 -8.17 4.46
N GLY A 79 7.85 -9.32 5.11
CA GLY A 79 9.16 -9.90 5.43
C GLY A 79 9.95 -10.33 4.19
N THR A 80 9.27 -10.49 3.05
CA THR A 80 9.90 -10.80 1.76
C THR A 80 10.65 -9.61 1.15
N ILE A 81 10.35 -8.37 1.58
CA ILE A 81 11.01 -7.16 1.08
C ILE A 81 12.40 -7.01 1.72
N ARG A 82 13.43 -7.31 0.93
CA ARG A 82 14.83 -7.28 1.38
C ARG A 82 15.41 -5.86 1.34
N ASP A 83 15.11 -5.10 0.30
CA ASP A 83 15.63 -3.75 0.16
C ASP A 83 15.00 -2.80 1.19
N ARG A 84 15.83 -1.93 1.77
CA ARG A 84 15.40 -1.02 2.83
C ARG A 84 14.48 0.08 2.29
N ASN A 85 14.77 0.60 1.10
CA ASN A 85 14.01 1.69 0.50
C ASN A 85 12.66 1.18 -0.02
N GLU A 86 12.63 -0.01 -0.63
CA GLU A 86 11.38 -0.68 -1.01
C GLU A 86 10.51 -0.94 0.21
N ARG A 87 11.09 -1.44 1.31
CA ARG A 87 10.33 -1.69 2.55
C ARG A 87 9.80 -0.39 3.16
N MET A 88 10.57 0.68 3.11
CA MET A 88 10.13 2.01 3.55
C MET A 88 8.97 2.52 2.68
N ALA A 89 9.10 2.46 1.36
CA ALA A 89 8.07 2.88 0.42
C ALA A 89 6.78 2.06 0.58
N PHE A 90 6.89 0.76 0.81
CA PHE A 90 5.76 -0.11 1.12
C PHE A 90 5.00 0.39 2.35
N TRP A 91 5.69 0.60 3.48
CA TRP A 91 5.03 1.02 4.71
C TRP A 91 4.47 2.45 4.65
N ILE A 92 5.09 3.36 3.90
CA ILE A 92 4.52 4.69 3.65
C ILE A 92 3.20 4.59 2.89
N ASN A 93 3.14 3.74 1.84
CA ASN A 93 1.89 3.52 1.12
C ASN A 93 0.83 2.86 2.00
N VAL A 94 1.19 1.83 2.78
CA VAL A 94 0.27 1.17 3.72
C VAL A 94 -0.28 2.16 4.74
N TYR A 95 0.55 3.04 5.29
CA TYR A 95 0.10 4.10 6.20
C TYR A 95 -0.93 5.02 5.54
N ASN A 96 -0.66 5.51 4.32
CA ASN A 96 -1.60 6.38 3.60
C ASN A 96 -2.93 5.65 3.30
N ILE A 97 -2.87 4.38 2.90
CA ILE A 97 -4.05 3.54 2.66
C ILE A 97 -4.83 3.35 3.97
N ALA A 98 -4.15 3.07 5.08
CA ALA A 98 -4.79 2.91 6.39
C ALA A 98 -5.45 4.21 6.87
N ALA A 99 -4.83 5.37 6.62
CA ALA A 99 -5.39 6.67 6.99
C ALA A 99 -6.69 6.94 6.22
N VAL A 100 -6.70 6.66 4.91
CA VAL A 100 -7.90 6.74 4.07
C VAL A 100 -8.95 5.73 4.54
N LYS A 101 -8.56 4.47 4.79
CA LYS A 101 -9.47 3.44 5.32
C LYS A 101 -10.15 3.87 6.62
N THR A 102 -9.41 4.54 7.51
CA THR A 102 -9.95 5.07 8.76
C THR A 102 -11.13 6.01 8.51
N ILE A 103 -11.00 6.89 7.51
CA ILE A 103 -12.04 7.83 7.12
C ILE A 103 -13.21 7.08 6.47
N LEU A 104 -12.93 6.17 5.54
CA LEU A 104 -13.96 5.42 4.82
C LEU A 104 -14.79 4.52 5.74
N ASP A 105 -14.17 3.85 6.71
CA ASP A 105 -14.85 2.99 7.69
C ASP A 105 -15.85 3.77 8.57
N HIS A 106 -15.68 5.10 8.67
CA HIS A 106 -16.50 5.99 9.51
C HIS A 106 -17.17 7.10 8.70
N TRP A 107 -17.20 6.97 7.37
CA TRP A 107 -17.74 8.00 6.50
C TRP A 107 -19.26 8.15 6.70
N PRO A 108 -19.82 9.38 6.75
CA PRO A 108 -19.15 10.68 6.66
C PRO A 108 -18.52 11.14 7.99
N VAL A 109 -17.33 11.74 7.91
CA VAL A 109 -16.62 12.28 9.07
C VAL A 109 -15.73 13.46 8.70
N ASP A 110 -15.68 14.47 9.57
CA ASP A 110 -14.96 15.73 9.29
C ASP A 110 -13.45 15.64 9.50
N SER A 111 -12.99 14.67 10.29
CA SER A 111 -11.59 14.53 10.65
C SER A 111 -11.26 13.12 11.05
N ILE A 112 -10.07 12.64 10.69
CA ILE A 112 -9.53 11.38 11.22
C ILE A 112 -9.46 11.41 12.76
N ARG A 113 -9.34 12.59 13.40
CA ARG A 113 -9.34 12.75 14.87
C ARG A 113 -10.74 12.86 15.48
N SER A 114 -11.79 12.60 14.71
CA SER A 114 -13.16 12.68 15.20
C SER A 114 -13.36 11.73 16.38
N ARG A 115 -14.20 12.16 17.34
CA ARG A 115 -14.60 11.33 18.47
C ARG A 115 -15.39 10.08 18.05
N SER A 116 -16.02 10.11 16.86
CA SER A 116 -16.69 8.94 16.27
C SER A 116 -15.72 7.83 15.86
N ILE A 117 -14.46 8.17 15.56
CA ILE A 117 -13.41 7.20 15.19
C ILE A 117 -12.69 6.70 16.44
N ASN A 118 -12.34 7.61 17.33
CA ASN A 118 -11.73 7.27 18.61
C ASN A 118 -12.11 8.33 19.65
N TRP A 119 -12.72 7.89 20.75
CA TRP A 119 -13.15 8.77 21.83
C TRP A 119 -11.99 9.58 22.45
N LEU A 120 -10.78 9.01 22.46
CA LEU A 120 -9.51 9.65 22.88
C LEU A 120 -8.91 10.58 21.81
N LYS A 121 -9.56 10.73 20.64
CA LYS A 121 -9.06 11.46 19.46
C LYS A 121 -7.67 10.98 18.98
N SER A 122 -7.31 9.73 19.27
CA SER A 122 -6.02 9.12 18.90
C SER A 122 -6.17 7.88 17.98
N PRO A 123 -6.54 8.05 16.70
CA PRO A 123 -6.49 7.05 15.61
C PRO A 123 -5.28 6.12 15.59
N TRP A 124 -4.13 6.61 16.01
CA TRP A 124 -2.83 5.95 16.07
C TRP A 124 -2.76 4.71 16.96
N LYS A 125 -3.82 4.42 17.74
CA LYS A 125 -3.89 3.20 18.56
C LYS A 125 -4.94 2.21 18.07
N THR A 126 -5.70 2.56 17.05
CA THR A 126 -6.73 1.69 16.50
C THR A 126 -6.10 0.82 15.43
N GLU A 127 -6.26 -0.50 15.54
CA GLU A 127 -5.83 -1.43 14.50
C GLU A 127 -6.80 -1.38 13.31
N ILE A 128 -6.35 -0.81 12.19
CA ILE A 128 -7.21 -0.43 11.06
C ILE A 128 -6.92 -1.25 9.80
N ILE A 129 -5.71 -1.76 9.64
CA ILE A 129 -5.29 -2.47 8.42
C ILE A 129 -4.66 -3.82 8.74
N THR A 130 -4.94 -4.81 7.89
CA THR A 130 -4.33 -6.14 7.98
C THR A 130 -3.30 -6.29 6.87
N VAL A 131 -2.07 -6.63 7.24
CA VAL A 131 -0.95 -6.88 6.30
C VAL A 131 -0.28 -8.21 6.68
N GLY A 132 -0.16 -9.13 5.73
CA GLY A 132 0.45 -10.45 5.98
C GLY A 132 -0.17 -11.19 7.17
N GLY A 133 -1.51 -11.18 7.26
CA GLY A 133 -2.27 -11.80 8.34
C GLY A 133 -2.17 -11.11 9.72
N ARG A 134 -1.44 -10.00 9.85
CA ARG A 134 -1.28 -9.25 11.10
C ARG A 134 -2.03 -7.92 11.03
N ARG A 135 -2.66 -7.53 12.14
CA ARG A 135 -3.31 -6.22 12.28
C ARG A 135 -2.29 -5.15 12.69
N TYR A 136 -2.43 -3.96 12.11
CA TYR A 136 -1.57 -2.80 12.38
C TYR A 136 -2.42 -1.56 12.67
N SER A 137 -1.91 -0.71 13.56
CA SER A 137 -2.43 0.64 13.78
C SER A 137 -1.78 1.66 12.85
N LEU A 138 -2.34 2.87 12.85
CA LEU A 138 -1.68 4.07 12.31
C LEU A 138 -0.47 4.49 13.13
#